data_AF-A0AAD4GLZ5-F1
#
_entry.id   AF-A0AAD4GLZ5-F1
#
_cell.length_a   1.000
_cell.length_b   1.000
_cell.length_c   1.000
_cell.angle_alpha   90.00
_cell.angle_beta   90.00
_cell.angle_gamma   90.00
#
_symmetry.space_group_name_H-M   'P 1'
#
loop_
_entity.id
_entity.type
_entity.pdbx_description
1 polymer ?
#
loop_
_entity_poly.entity_id
_entity_poly.type
_entity_poly.pdbx_seq_one_letter_code
_entity_poly.pdbx_strand_id
1 'polypeptide(L)'
;MPTAAHKFSITDFSRVVQPALDRLPINRQRLRVTLEPNLTLRSSLTGFSATPDLALVATPDLALATRPAEGESSSSNLLAVVECAFSQDRNQLMEKVRSEVEGWPGIVLAVVIIVSEACSCHSPLMGSPSWDFFAQHKSCLSPDTFLSLPHSIDECVADTPVKVPSDCLDDSSVSSNVCFDAVSDDSDSDTDGGSEPLVLDPIILAGHKWCDIGDVQYYVWVKKDGILDLDGDHAVGVLYPKIAMVDAEVMIKKGLSAVQSEITQLVARTHKPRSILRKLQGVHLSADFNWSEIQAALKFAARLTAVSRYEKWYHENFRGTKRSRSHDTEYKPSRVESSSSAAFLRPQGGTQPRYSLRPRKQ
;
A
#
# COMPACT_ATOMS: atom_id res chain seq x y z
N MET A 1 -8.40 -0.86 -0.87
CA MET A 1 -7.06 -0.33 -1.21
C MET A 1 -6.23 -0.30 0.07
N PRO A 2 -4.95 -0.70 0.01
CA PRO A 2 -4.04 -0.64 1.15
C PRO A 2 -3.81 0.81 1.58
N THR A 3 -3.69 1.04 2.90
CA THR A 3 -3.42 2.36 3.47
C THR A 3 -1.98 2.81 3.19
N ALA A 4 -1.69 4.10 3.37
CA ALA A 4 -0.33 4.59 3.20
C ALA A 4 0.64 3.97 4.23
N ALA A 5 0.21 3.76 5.48
CA ALA A 5 1.00 3.08 6.51
C ALA A 5 1.35 1.61 6.15
N HIS A 6 0.41 0.89 5.54
CA HIS A 6 0.68 -0.44 4.96
C HIS A 6 1.74 -0.36 3.87
N LYS A 7 1.51 0.48 2.84
CA LYS A 7 2.45 0.62 1.72
C LYS A 7 3.83 1.08 2.16
N PHE A 8 3.89 1.97 3.14
CA PHE A 8 5.12 2.52 3.70
C PHE A 8 5.99 1.41 4.29
N SER A 9 5.43 0.56 5.15
CA SER A 9 6.15 -0.53 5.81
C SER A 9 6.82 -1.49 4.82
N ILE A 10 6.12 -1.81 3.73
CA ILE A 10 6.62 -2.64 2.63
C ILE A 10 7.70 -1.90 1.81
N THR A 11 7.45 -0.63 1.50
CA THR A 11 8.36 0.20 0.69
C THR A 11 9.69 0.40 1.39
N ASP A 12 9.66 0.65 2.70
CA ASP A 12 10.86 0.86 3.51
C ASP A 12 11.70 -0.40 3.64
N PHE A 13 11.06 -1.54 3.88
CA PHE A 13 11.75 -2.82 3.86
C PHE A 13 12.43 -3.07 2.49
N SER A 14 11.70 -2.84 1.39
CA SER A 14 12.23 -2.99 0.04
C SER A 14 13.41 -2.05 -0.23
N ARG A 15 13.30 -0.77 0.15
CA ARG A 15 14.33 0.25 0.00
C ARG A 15 15.64 -0.13 0.69
N VAL A 16 15.58 -0.81 1.84
CA VAL A 16 16.76 -1.26 2.58
C VAL A 16 17.37 -2.54 2.00
N VAL A 17 16.54 -3.50 1.56
CA VAL A 17 17.02 -4.82 1.09
C VAL A 17 17.44 -4.81 -0.39
N GLN A 18 16.76 -4.04 -1.24
CA GLN A 18 17.01 -4.03 -2.69
C GLN A 18 18.47 -3.66 -3.05
N PRO A 19 19.10 -2.63 -2.45
CA PRO A 19 20.52 -2.33 -2.71
C PRO A 19 21.47 -3.47 -2.37
N ALA A 20 21.16 -4.26 -1.34
CA ALA A 20 21.96 -5.43 -0.97
C ALA A 20 21.86 -6.54 -2.03
N LEU A 21 20.64 -6.78 -2.55
CA LEU A 21 20.43 -7.70 -3.66
C LEU A 21 21.15 -7.23 -4.93
N ASP A 22 21.17 -5.92 -5.17
CA ASP A 22 21.81 -5.36 -6.35
C ASP A 22 23.34 -5.46 -6.36
N ARG A 23 23.95 -5.66 -5.18
CA ARG A 23 25.39 -5.88 -5.04
C ARG A 23 25.80 -7.34 -5.24
N LEU A 24 24.84 -8.27 -5.40
CA LEU A 24 25.16 -9.68 -5.61
C LEU A 24 25.96 -9.86 -6.92
N PRO A 25 27.08 -10.60 -6.91
CA PRO A 25 27.94 -10.81 -8.07
C PRO A 25 27.37 -11.88 -9.02
N ILE A 26 26.12 -11.71 -9.43
CA ILE A 26 25.38 -12.61 -10.33
C ILE A 26 25.26 -12.02 -11.73
N ASN A 27 25.20 -12.89 -12.74
CA ASN A 27 24.85 -12.46 -14.09
C ASN A 27 23.32 -12.29 -14.19
N ARG A 28 22.86 -11.04 -14.16
CA ARG A 28 21.43 -10.69 -14.24
C ARG A 28 20.73 -11.14 -15.54
N GLN A 29 21.48 -11.39 -16.61
CA GLN A 29 20.95 -11.99 -17.85
C GLN A 29 20.67 -13.49 -17.71
N ARG A 30 21.02 -14.12 -16.60
CA ARG A 30 20.86 -15.57 -16.39
C ARG A 30 20.09 -15.91 -15.14
N LEU A 31 20.19 -15.06 -14.12
CA LEU A 31 19.38 -15.14 -12.92
C LEU A 31 19.02 -13.72 -12.51
N ARG A 32 17.72 -13.40 -12.59
CA ARG A 32 17.18 -12.16 -12.05
C ARG A 32 16.73 -12.41 -10.62
N VAL A 33 17.21 -11.60 -9.69
CA VAL A 33 16.77 -11.61 -8.29
C VAL A 33 16.15 -10.24 -8.01
N THR A 34 14.87 -10.21 -7.66
CA THR A 34 14.14 -8.95 -7.43
C THR A 34 13.20 -9.05 -6.23
N LEU A 35 12.93 -7.89 -5.63
CA LEU A 35 11.81 -7.67 -4.72
C LEU A 35 10.64 -7.08 -5.51
N GLU A 36 9.55 -7.83 -5.60
CA GLU A 36 8.41 -7.49 -6.45
C GLU A 36 7.16 -7.34 -5.58
N PRO A 37 6.56 -6.14 -5.48
CA PRO A 37 5.36 -5.92 -4.68
C PRO A 37 4.12 -6.46 -5.39
N ASN A 38 3.21 -7.09 -4.64
CA ASN A 38 1.93 -7.62 -5.15
C ASN A 38 2.07 -8.56 -6.36
N LEU A 39 3.17 -9.32 -6.45
CA LEU A 39 3.42 -10.22 -7.56
C LEU A 39 2.67 -11.55 -7.35
N THR A 40 1.69 -11.83 -8.21
CA THR A 40 1.03 -13.14 -8.22
C THR A 40 1.95 -14.20 -8.81
N LEU A 41 2.29 -15.20 -8.00
CA LEU A 41 3.14 -16.32 -8.39
C LEU A 41 2.36 -17.62 -8.25
N ARG A 42 2.65 -18.58 -9.13
CA ARG A 42 2.14 -19.94 -9.03
C ARG A 42 3.27 -20.96 -8.87
N SER A 43 3.18 -21.77 -7.83
CA SER A 43 4.17 -22.79 -7.51
C SER A 43 4.15 -23.88 -8.57
N SER A 44 5.28 -24.13 -9.19
CA SER A 44 5.41 -25.26 -10.13
C SER A 44 5.34 -26.62 -9.43
N LEU A 45 5.61 -26.65 -8.11
CA LEU A 45 5.64 -27.88 -7.32
C LEU A 45 4.24 -28.26 -6.81
N THR A 46 3.49 -27.30 -6.28
CA THR A 46 2.19 -27.57 -5.62
C THR A 46 1.00 -27.06 -6.44
N GLY A 47 1.23 -26.23 -7.45
CA GLY A 47 0.18 -25.54 -8.19
C GLY A 47 -0.48 -24.38 -7.43
N PHE A 48 -0.09 -24.14 -6.16
CA PHE A 48 -0.62 -23.07 -5.31
C PHE A 48 -0.28 -21.70 -5.87
N SER A 49 -1.22 -20.77 -5.80
CA SER A 49 -1.03 -19.38 -6.24
C SER A 49 -1.07 -18.46 -5.02
N ALA A 50 -0.08 -17.58 -4.91
CA ALA A 50 0.03 -16.58 -3.86
C ALA A 50 0.20 -15.20 -4.47
N THR A 51 -0.26 -14.17 -3.76
CA THR A 51 0.04 -12.76 -4.08
C THR A 51 0.49 -12.09 -2.78
N PRO A 52 1.78 -12.27 -2.42
CA PRO A 52 2.29 -11.63 -1.24
C PRO A 52 2.38 -10.11 -1.42
N ASP A 53 2.35 -9.35 -0.33
CA ASP A 53 2.52 -7.88 -0.41
C ASP A 53 3.89 -7.52 -0.99
N LEU A 54 4.93 -8.30 -0.67
CA LEU A 54 6.24 -8.25 -1.28
C LEU A 54 6.84 -9.66 -1.41
N ALA A 55 7.30 -10.00 -2.61
CA ALA A 55 7.98 -11.26 -2.89
C ALA A 55 9.46 -11.03 -3.20
N LEU A 56 10.36 -11.80 -2.58
CA LEU A 56 11.72 -11.95 -3.07
C LEU A 56 11.78 -13.16 -3.99
N VAL A 57 12.03 -12.90 -5.28
CA VAL A 57 11.97 -13.92 -6.33
C VAL A 57 13.30 -14.04 -7.03
N ALA A 58 13.71 -15.29 -7.28
CA ALA A 58 14.82 -15.63 -8.16
C ALA A 58 14.29 -16.34 -9.41
N THR A 59 14.42 -15.67 -10.56
CA THR A 59 13.93 -16.16 -11.86
C THR A 59 15.12 -16.46 -12.77
N PRO A 60 15.38 -17.74 -13.11
CA PRO A 60 16.36 -18.11 -14.13
C PRO A 60 15.91 -17.60 -15.51
N ASP A 61 16.85 -17.15 -16.34
CA ASP A 61 16.55 -16.83 -17.74
C ASP A 61 16.47 -18.12 -18.57
N LEU A 62 15.30 -18.35 -19.17
CA LEU A 62 15.00 -19.51 -20.03
C LEU A 62 15.73 -19.47 -21.37
N ALA A 63 16.23 -18.32 -21.83
CA ALA A 63 16.92 -18.23 -23.12
C ALA A 63 18.24 -19.03 -23.17
N LEU A 64 18.80 -19.37 -22.00
CA LEU A 64 20.08 -20.10 -21.86
C LEU A 64 19.95 -21.43 -21.14
N ALA A 65 18.81 -21.71 -20.49
CA ALA A 65 18.48 -23.05 -20.04
C ALA A 65 18.14 -23.88 -21.29
N THR A 66 18.85 -24.98 -21.52
CA THR A 66 18.58 -25.93 -22.60
C THR A 66 17.07 -26.14 -22.73
N ARG A 67 16.53 -25.72 -23.90
CA ARG A 67 15.15 -25.84 -24.36
C ARG A 67 14.28 -26.64 -23.37
N PRO A 68 13.46 -25.98 -22.51
CA PRO A 68 12.53 -26.70 -21.66
C PRO A 68 11.69 -27.62 -22.55
N ALA A 69 11.49 -28.86 -22.10
CA ALA A 69 10.55 -29.74 -22.78
C ALA A 69 9.20 -29.02 -22.86
N GLU A 70 8.50 -29.15 -23.98
CA GLU A 70 7.21 -28.47 -24.21
C GLU A 70 6.28 -28.66 -23.00
N GLY A 71 6.03 -27.58 -22.25
CA GLY A 71 5.18 -27.59 -21.06
C GLY A 71 5.82 -27.07 -19.76
N GLU A 72 7.16 -26.97 -19.67
CA GLU A 72 7.83 -26.39 -18.49
C GLU A 72 7.84 -24.87 -18.53
N SER A 73 6.90 -24.25 -17.81
CA SER A 73 6.94 -22.81 -17.51
C SER A 73 8.17 -22.50 -16.63
N SER A 74 8.82 -21.36 -16.87
CA SER A 74 9.90 -20.85 -16.00
C SER A 74 9.49 -20.91 -14.54
N SER A 75 10.09 -21.82 -13.78
CA SER A 75 9.86 -21.93 -12.34
C SER A 75 10.61 -20.79 -11.64
N SER A 76 9.92 -19.66 -11.47
CA SER A 76 10.38 -18.63 -10.54
C SER A 76 10.45 -19.23 -9.14
N ASN A 77 11.54 -18.96 -8.43
CA ASN A 77 11.74 -19.45 -7.07
C ASN A 77 11.34 -18.33 -6.12
N LEU A 78 10.22 -18.50 -5.43
CA LEU A 78 9.83 -17.62 -4.33
C LEU A 78 10.67 -17.97 -3.10
N LEU A 79 11.57 -17.07 -2.72
CA LEU A 79 12.57 -17.30 -1.66
C LEU A 79 12.19 -16.60 -0.35
N ALA A 80 11.50 -15.46 -0.42
CA ALA A 80 10.98 -14.79 0.77
C ALA A 80 9.64 -14.12 0.50
N VAL A 81 8.83 -14.01 1.54
CA VAL A 81 7.58 -13.25 1.55
C VAL A 81 7.61 -12.22 2.66
N VAL A 82 7.10 -11.03 2.37
CA VAL A 82 6.80 -10.02 3.39
C VAL A 82 5.32 -9.68 3.27
N GLU A 83 4.63 -9.78 4.38
CA GLU A 83 3.21 -9.53 4.53
C GLU A 83 2.99 -8.41 5.54
N CYS A 84 2.07 -7.48 5.25
CA CYS A 84 1.80 -6.37 6.14
C CYS A 84 0.30 -6.22 6.39
N ALA A 85 -0.09 -6.21 7.66
CA ALA A 85 -1.44 -5.82 8.07
C ALA A 85 -1.45 -4.40 8.61
N PHE A 86 -2.50 -3.65 8.24
CA PHE A 86 -2.86 -2.41 8.90
C PHE A 86 -4.27 -2.53 9.47
N SER A 87 -4.39 -2.65 10.80
CA SER A 87 -5.68 -2.86 11.50
C SER A 87 -6.51 -4.04 10.98
N GLN A 88 -5.87 -5.04 10.39
CA GLN A 88 -6.50 -6.29 9.96
C GLN A 88 -6.36 -7.35 11.04
N ASP A 89 -7.21 -8.38 10.98
CA ASP A 89 -7.14 -9.50 11.92
C ASP A 89 -5.82 -10.28 11.72
N ARG A 90 -5.06 -10.39 12.82
CA ARG A 90 -3.77 -11.09 12.81
C ARG A 90 -3.91 -12.55 12.43
N ASN A 91 -4.98 -13.23 12.84
CA ASN A 91 -5.13 -14.66 12.58
C ASN A 91 -5.36 -14.90 11.08
N GLN A 92 -6.18 -14.07 10.42
CA GLN A 92 -6.34 -14.11 8.97
C GLN A 92 -5.02 -13.88 8.22
N LEU A 93 -4.19 -12.93 8.68
CA LEU A 93 -2.87 -12.72 8.09
C LEU A 93 -1.97 -13.94 8.27
N MET A 94 -1.93 -14.52 9.46
CA MET A 94 -1.12 -15.71 9.73
C MET A 94 -1.62 -16.94 8.95
N GLU A 95 -2.92 -17.10 8.76
CA GLU A 95 -3.50 -18.14 7.89
C GLU A 95 -3.09 -17.96 6.43
N LYS A 96 -3.05 -16.70 5.94
CA LYS A 96 -2.51 -16.38 4.61
C LYS A 96 -1.05 -16.80 4.51
N VAL A 97 -0.18 -16.32 5.41
CA VAL A 97 1.26 -16.62 5.40
C VAL A 97 1.50 -18.12 5.51
N ARG A 98 0.75 -18.83 6.36
CA ARG A 98 0.81 -20.31 6.47
C ARG A 98 0.50 -20.98 5.15
N SER A 99 -0.57 -20.58 4.48
CA SER A 99 -0.95 -21.10 3.17
C SER A 99 0.15 -20.85 2.12
N GLU A 100 0.81 -19.68 2.16
CA GLU A 100 1.92 -19.35 1.28
C GLU A 100 3.14 -20.23 1.52
N VAL A 101 3.54 -20.41 2.78
CA VAL A 101 4.69 -21.24 3.17
C VAL A 101 4.46 -22.72 2.83
N GLU A 102 3.27 -23.25 3.10
CA GLU A 102 2.89 -24.62 2.73
C GLU A 102 2.82 -24.81 1.20
N GLY A 103 2.28 -23.81 0.50
CA GLY A 103 2.19 -23.79 -0.96
C GLY A 103 3.54 -23.62 -1.66
N TRP A 104 4.52 -23.01 -0.99
CA TRP A 104 5.86 -22.74 -1.52
C TRP A 104 6.96 -23.20 -0.57
N PRO A 105 7.33 -24.50 -0.62
CA PRO A 105 8.41 -25.05 0.19
C PRO A 105 9.78 -24.40 -0.04
N GLY A 106 9.94 -23.63 -1.13
CA GLY A 106 11.15 -22.86 -1.44
C GLY A 106 11.34 -21.60 -0.60
N ILE A 107 10.31 -21.12 0.10
CA ILE A 107 10.41 -19.93 0.96
C ILE A 107 11.36 -20.25 2.13
N VAL A 108 12.37 -19.39 2.32
CA VAL A 108 13.35 -19.50 3.40
C VAL A 108 13.26 -18.40 4.45
N LEU A 109 12.54 -17.32 4.14
CA LEU A 109 12.31 -16.17 5.03
C LEU A 109 10.85 -15.71 4.90
N ALA A 110 10.16 -15.60 6.03
CA ALA A 110 8.88 -14.92 6.11
C ALA A 110 9.00 -13.74 7.08
N VAL A 111 8.49 -12.59 6.68
CA VAL A 111 8.39 -11.39 7.52
C VAL A 111 6.93 -10.94 7.56
N VAL A 112 6.38 -10.80 8.75
CA VAL A 112 5.04 -10.24 8.95
C VAL A 112 5.17 -8.92 9.69
N ILE A 113 4.59 -7.87 9.12
CA ILE A 113 4.57 -6.52 9.69
C ILE A 113 3.14 -6.23 10.14
N ILE A 114 2.94 -5.92 11.41
CA ILE A 114 1.64 -5.56 11.95
C ILE A 114 1.69 -4.10 12.37
N VAL A 115 0.86 -3.28 11.73
CA VAL A 115 0.61 -1.90 12.13
C VAL A 115 -0.75 -1.84 12.81
N SER A 116 -0.76 -1.64 14.12
CA SER A 116 -1.99 -1.55 14.90
C SER A 116 -2.32 -0.10 15.21
N GLU A 117 -3.59 0.23 15.17
CA GLU A 117 -4.07 1.51 15.67
C GLU A 117 -4.26 1.47 17.19
N ALA A 118 -3.97 2.57 17.87
CA ALA A 118 -4.26 2.73 19.30
C ALA A 118 -5.77 2.69 19.56
N CYS A 119 -6.56 3.18 18.60
CA CYS A 119 -8.00 2.99 18.55
C CYS A 119 -8.48 2.92 17.10
N SER A 120 -9.53 2.15 16.82
CA SER A 120 -10.12 2.07 15.49
C SER A 120 -10.60 3.45 15.04
N CYS A 121 -9.92 4.03 14.06
CA CYS A 121 -10.31 5.31 13.48
C CYS A 121 -11.41 5.05 12.44
N HIS A 122 -12.64 5.44 12.78
CA HIS A 122 -13.79 5.33 11.90
C HIS A 122 -14.08 6.67 11.23
N SER A 123 -14.71 6.65 10.06
CA SER A 123 -15.16 7.87 9.40
C SER A 123 -16.13 8.68 10.26
N PRO A 124 -16.25 10.02 10.06
CA PRO A 124 -17.23 10.83 10.75
C PRO A 124 -18.65 10.25 10.63
N LEU A 125 -19.39 10.24 11.74
CA LEU A 125 -20.78 9.81 11.75
C LEU A 125 -21.67 10.89 11.10
N MET A 126 -22.68 10.47 10.34
CA MET A 126 -23.64 11.40 9.74
C MET A 126 -24.32 12.27 10.80
N GLY A 127 -24.30 13.59 10.60
CA GLY A 127 -24.82 14.59 11.55
C GLY A 127 -23.92 14.86 12.76
N SER A 128 -22.70 14.31 12.80
CA SER A 128 -21.68 14.78 13.74
C SER A 128 -21.16 16.17 13.32
N PRO A 129 -20.63 16.98 14.26
CA PRO A 129 -20.07 18.29 13.92
C PRO A 129 -19.02 18.22 12.80
N SER A 130 -18.11 17.24 12.84
CA SER A 130 -17.10 17.06 11.80
C SER A 130 -17.70 16.66 10.46
N TRP A 131 -18.74 15.82 10.46
CA TRP A 131 -19.47 15.52 9.23
C TRP A 131 -20.08 16.78 8.64
N ASP A 132 -20.80 17.56 9.44
CA ASP A 132 -21.47 18.79 8.97
C ASP A 132 -20.47 19.85 8.50
N PHE A 133 -19.32 19.98 9.17
CA PHE A 133 -18.22 20.83 8.74
C PHE A 133 -17.74 20.45 7.33
N PHE A 134 -17.31 19.20 7.12
CA PHE A 134 -16.81 18.75 5.82
C PHE A 134 -17.89 18.74 4.75
N ALA A 135 -19.14 18.49 5.12
CA ALA A 135 -20.29 18.49 4.23
C ALA A 135 -20.65 19.87 3.68
N GLN A 136 -20.13 20.96 4.24
CA GLN A 136 -20.29 22.31 3.72
C GLN A 136 -19.34 22.62 2.55
N HIS A 137 -18.24 21.87 2.42
CA HIS A 137 -17.31 22.06 1.31
C HIS A 137 -17.94 21.60 -0.01
N LYS A 138 -17.73 22.40 -1.07
CA LYS A 138 -18.25 22.10 -2.42
C LYS A 138 -17.48 20.97 -3.11
N SER A 139 -16.24 20.74 -2.71
CA SER A 139 -15.31 19.76 -3.26
C SER A 139 -14.48 19.15 -2.15
N CYS A 140 -13.92 17.97 -2.42
CA CYS A 140 -12.91 17.37 -1.54
C CYS A 140 -11.76 18.36 -1.37
N LEU A 141 -11.28 18.53 -0.14
CA LEU A 141 -10.10 19.35 0.14
C LEU A 141 -8.86 18.71 -0.46
N SER A 142 -7.90 19.52 -0.88
CA SER A 142 -6.57 19.00 -1.24
C SER A 142 -5.89 18.43 0.01
N PRO A 143 -4.95 17.47 -0.15
CA PRO A 143 -4.18 16.91 0.97
C PRO A 143 -3.57 17.97 1.87
N ASP A 144 -2.93 19.00 1.29
CA ASP A 144 -2.28 20.07 2.06
C ASP A 144 -3.27 20.93 2.83
N THR A 145 -4.41 21.26 2.21
CA THR A 145 -5.47 22.03 2.87
C THR A 145 -6.05 21.25 4.03
N PHE A 146 -6.33 19.96 3.82
CA PHE A 146 -6.84 19.07 4.86
C PHE A 146 -5.86 18.92 6.03
N LEU A 147 -4.58 18.67 5.74
CA LEU A 147 -3.53 18.52 6.76
C LEU A 147 -3.17 19.83 7.47
N SER A 148 -3.64 20.97 6.97
CA SER A 148 -3.49 22.29 7.59
C SER A 148 -4.70 22.69 8.44
N LEU A 149 -5.74 21.85 8.52
CA LEU A 149 -6.89 22.14 9.36
C LEU A 149 -6.49 22.11 10.85
N PRO A 150 -7.03 23.02 11.67
CA PRO A 150 -6.93 22.93 13.11
C PRO A 150 -7.48 21.63 13.70
N HIS A 151 -7.10 21.34 14.96
CA HIS A 151 -7.56 20.15 15.66
C HIS A 151 -9.06 20.20 15.96
N SER A 152 -9.63 21.37 16.21
CA SER A 152 -11.06 21.56 16.50
C SER A 152 -11.79 22.35 15.42
N ILE A 153 -13.11 22.19 15.36
CA ILE A 153 -13.96 22.94 14.41
C ILE A 153 -14.04 24.43 14.80
N ASP A 154 -14.05 24.73 16.09
CA ASP A 154 -14.15 26.11 16.59
C ASP A 154 -12.96 26.95 16.11
N GLU A 155 -11.76 26.37 16.10
CA GLU A 155 -10.55 26.99 15.56
C GLU A 155 -10.65 27.20 14.04
N CYS A 156 -11.24 26.26 13.29
CA CYS A 156 -11.44 26.40 11.84
C CYS A 156 -12.31 27.61 11.47
N VAL A 157 -13.28 27.97 12.32
CA VAL A 157 -14.24 29.07 12.04
C VAL A 157 -13.66 30.43 12.46
N ALA A 158 -12.83 30.46 13.51
CA ALA A 158 -12.20 31.68 14.01
C ALA A 158 -11.24 32.33 13.01
N ASP A 159 -10.58 31.53 12.16
CA ASP A 159 -9.63 31.97 11.13
C ASP A 159 -10.27 32.44 9.81
N THR A 160 -11.59 32.60 9.77
CA THR A 160 -12.23 33.25 8.61
C THR A 160 -12.17 34.78 8.81
N PRO A 161 -11.24 35.53 8.16
CA PRO A 161 -11.35 36.97 8.14
C PRO A 161 -12.68 37.32 7.50
N VAL A 162 -13.47 38.16 8.19
CA VAL A 162 -14.68 38.77 7.67
C VAL A 162 -14.31 39.51 6.37
N LYS A 163 -14.46 38.84 5.22
CA LYS A 163 -14.16 39.42 3.90
C LYS A 163 -15.30 40.33 3.50
N VAL A 164 -15.06 41.63 3.67
CA VAL A 164 -15.71 42.70 2.91
C VAL A 164 -15.50 42.43 1.41
N PRO A 165 -16.50 42.67 0.52
CA PRO A 165 -16.38 42.31 -0.89
C PRO A 165 -15.36 43.22 -1.58
N SER A 166 -14.37 42.63 -2.25
CA SER A 166 -13.55 43.32 -3.24
C SER A 166 -13.37 42.39 -4.43
N ASP A 167 -13.75 42.93 -5.60
CA ASP A 167 -13.71 42.29 -6.90
C ASP A 167 -12.28 42.05 -7.42
N CYS A 168 -12.23 41.21 -8.47
CA CYS A 168 -11.29 41.18 -9.60
C CYS A 168 -10.11 40.17 -9.61
N LEU A 169 -10.22 39.28 -10.62
CA LEU A 169 -9.22 38.80 -11.61
C LEU A 169 -8.41 37.50 -11.38
N ASP A 170 -8.79 36.52 -12.21
CA ASP A 170 -8.03 35.73 -13.21
C ASP A 170 -6.73 34.95 -12.91
N ASP A 171 -6.82 33.67 -13.31
CA ASP A 171 -5.93 32.88 -14.19
C ASP A 171 -4.90 31.86 -13.64
N SER A 172 -4.96 30.70 -14.31
CA SER A 172 -3.99 29.62 -14.53
C SER A 172 -3.66 28.63 -13.39
N SER A 173 -4.11 27.38 -13.56
CA SER A 173 -3.62 26.21 -12.80
C SER A 173 -2.64 25.39 -13.64
N VAL A 174 -1.37 25.44 -13.27
CA VAL A 174 -0.28 24.60 -13.74
C VAL A 174 -0.38 23.22 -13.06
N SER A 175 -0.28 22.15 -13.86
CA SER A 175 -0.13 20.78 -13.38
C SER A 175 1.28 20.58 -12.81
N SER A 176 1.38 20.25 -11.51
CA SER A 176 2.64 19.91 -10.87
C SER A 176 2.66 18.42 -10.48
N ASN A 177 3.55 17.69 -11.14
CA ASN A 177 4.05 16.40 -10.66
C ASN A 177 4.99 16.68 -9.49
N VAL A 178 4.78 16.00 -8.36
CA VAL A 178 5.67 16.13 -7.22
C VAL A 178 6.53 14.88 -7.06
N CYS A 179 7.83 15.04 -7.33
CA CYS A 179 8.88 14.28 -6.66
C CYS A 179 9.22 15.04 -5.37
N PHE A 180 9.05 14.41 -4.22
CA PHE A 180 9.54 14.96 -2.95
C PHE A 180 10.86 14.28 -2.63
N ASP A 181 11.96 15.00 -2.86
CA ASP A 181 13.27 14.64 -2.36
C ASP A 181 13.28 14.71 -0.82
N ALA A 182 13.92 13.73 -0.22
CA ALA A 182 14.11 13.62 1.22
C ALA A 182 14.88 14.85 1.72
N VAL A 183 14.29 15.58 2.68
CA VAL A 183 14.98 16.64 3.39
C VAL A 183 16.07 15.99 4.25
N SER A 184 17.31 16.17 3.83
CA SER A 184 18.50 15.92 4.64
C SER A 184 18.67 17.15 5.53
N ASP A 185 18.38 17.01 6.82
CA ASP A 185 18.71 18.02 7.81
C ASP A 185 20.10 17.69 8.36
N ASP A 186 21.13 18.29 7.75
CA ASP A 186 22.51 18.20 8.20
C ASP A 186 22.66 19.05 9.47
N SER A 187 22.57 18.38 10.63
CA SER A 187 23.04 18.94 11.90
C SER A 187 23.92 17.92 12.60
N ASP A 188 25.22 18.00 12.27
CA ASP A 188 26.31 17.36 12.99
C ASP A 188 26.35 17.88 14.44
N SER A 189 25.84 17.08 15.37
CA SER A 189 26.23 17.19 16.77
C SER A 189 26.44 15.81 17.36
N ASP A 190 27.72 15.47 17.55
CA ASP A 190 28.18 14.32 18.32
C ASP A 190 27.71 14.44 19.76
N THR A 191 26.55 13.86 20.05
CA THR A 191 26.16 13.51 21.42
C THR A 191 25.63 12.08 21.41
N ASP A 192 26.23 11.26 22.27
CA ASP A 192 25.72 9.97 22.75
C ASP A 192 24.43 10.22 23.55
N GLY A 193 23.40 10.68 22.83
CA GLY A 193 22.08 11.00 23.34
C GLY A 193 21.17 9.87 22.92
N GLY A 194 20.70 9.09 23.88
CA GLY A 194 19.58 8.18 23.65
C GLY A 194 18.46 8.98 23.02
N SER A 195 18.23 8.78 21.72
CA SER A 195 17.24 9.49 20.93
C SER A 195 15.91 9.40 21.65
N GLU A 196 15.34 10.56 22.00
CA GLU A 196 14.04 10.63 22.66
C GLU A 196 13.04 9.80 21.83
N PRO A 197 12.24 8.92 22.48
CA PRO A 197 11.34 8.04 21.74
C PRO A 197 10.38 8.89 20.90
N LEU A 198 10.30 8.60 19.61
CA LEU A 198 9.34 9.24 18.72
C LEU A 198 7.94 8.99 19.27
N VAL A 199 7.22 10.05 19.62
CA VAL A 199 5.80 9.99 19.94
C VAL A 199 5.03 10.45 18.72
N LEU A 200 4.17 9.58 18.18
CA LEU A 200 3.24 9.94 17.12
C LEU A 200 1.94 10.41 17.76
N ASP A 201 1.68 11.71 17.66
CA ASP A 201 0.38 12.25 18.08
C ASP A 201 -0.74 11.74 17.15
N PRO A 202 -1.94 11.48 17.69
CA PRO A 202 -3.11 11.19 16.87
C PRO A 202 -3.38 12.35 15.90
N ILE A 203 -3.66 12.03 14.63
CA ILE A 203 -3.98 13.04 13.62
C ILE A 203 -5.45 13.39 13.78
N ILE A 204 -5.71 14.47 14.53
CA ILE A 204 -7.04 15.01 14.78
C ILE A 204 -7.20 16.29 13.97
N LEU A 205 -8.19 16.34 13.08
CA LEU A 205 -8.43 17.47 12.18
C LEU A 205 -9.93 17.77 12.14
N ALA A 206 -10.29 19.04 12.34
CA ALA A 206 -11.68 19.51 12.44
C ALA A 206 -12.54 18.64 13.38
N GLY A 207 -12.02 18.38 14.59
CA GLY A 207 -12.68 17.64 15.66
C GLY A 207 -12.74 16.12 15.46
N HIS A 208 -12.11 15.58 14.41
CA HIS A 208 -12.17 14.16 14.09
C HIS A 208 -10.79 13.51 14.05
N LYS A 209 -10.66 12.33 14.68
CA LYS A 209 -9.44 11.54 14.68
C LYS A 209 -9.36 10.67 13.42
N TRP A 210 -8.46 11.01 12.52
CA TRP A 210 -8.31 10.36 11.22
C TRP A 210 -7.29 9.22 11.20
N CYS A 211 -6.29 9.24 12.07
CA CYS A 211 -5.29 8.19 12.20
C CYS A 211 -4.60 8.26 13.57
N ASP A 212 -4.37 7.10 14.18
CA ASP A 212 -3.73 6.99 15.49
C ASP A 212 -3.00 5.64 15.56
N ILE A 213 -1.72 5.65 15.17
CA ILE A 213 -0.89 4.44 15.16
C ILE A 213 -0.45 4.15 16.59
N GLY A 214 -0.79 2.97 17.10
CA GLY A 214 -0.47 2.53 18.45
C GLY A 214 0.82 1.74 18.54
N ASP A 215 1.02 0.79 17.61
CA ASP A 215 2.25 0.01 17.52
C ASP A 215 2.58 -0.41 16.08
N VAL A 216 3.86 -0.73 15.86
CA VAL A 216 4.34 -1.40 14.65
C VAL A 216 5.28 -2.53 15.07
N GLN A 217 4.92 -3.75 14.72
CA GLN A 217 5.65 -4.96 15.11
C GLN A 217 6.07 -5.77 13.88
N TYR A 218 7.26 -6.36 13.95
CA TYR A 218 7.80 -7.28 12.97
C TYR A 218 7.88 -8.67 13.58
N TYR A 219 7.40 -9.67 12.86
CA TYR A 219 7.57 -11.07 13.19
C TYR A 219 8.36 -11.73 12.06
N VAL A 220 9.45 -12.41 12.41
CA VAL A 220 10.41 -12.91 11.43
C VAL A 220 10.64 -14.40 11.66
N TRP A 221 10.50 -15.19 10.60
CA TRP A 221 10.80 -16.62 10.61
C TRP A 221 11.86 -16.93 9.56
N VAL A 222 12.77 -17.84 9.91
CA VAL A 222 13.80 -18.34 8.99
C VAL A 222 13.74 -19.85 8.95
N LYS A 223 13.82 -20.40 7.74
CA LYS A 223 13.76 -21.84 7.51
C LYS A 223 14.92 -22.54 8.19
N LYS A 224 14.62 -23.62 8.89
CA LYS A 224 15.58 -24.45 9.62
C LYS A 224 15.29 -25.91 9.31
N ASP A 225 16.34 -26.69 9.07
CA ASP A 225 16.22 -28.14 8.81
C ASP A 225 15.22 -28.51 7.69
N GLY A 226 15.12 -27.66 6.67
CA GLY A 226 14.26 -27.88 5.51
C GLY A 226 12.81 -27.44 5.70
N ILE A 227 12.42 -26.90 6.86
CA ILE A 227 11.05 -26.49 7.18
C ILE A 227 11.05 -25.03 7.67
N LEU A 228 10.10 -24.24 7.17
CA LEU A 228 9.80 -22.91 7.71
C LEU A 228 8.58 -23.07 8.61
N ASP A 229 8.84 -23.34 9.89
CA ASP A 229 7.81 -23.57 10.90
C ASP A 229 7.32 -22.24 11.46
N LEU A 230 6.09 -21.85 11.13
CA LEU A 230 5.49 -20.61 11.60
C LEU A 230 5.01 -20.66 13.05
N ASP A 231 4.83 -21.87 13.61
CA ASP A 231 4.44 -22.08 15.01
C ASP A 231 5.68 -22.27 15.92
N GLY A 232 6.89 -22.32 15.32
CA GLY A 232 8.17 -22.49 16.00
C GLY A 232 8.91 -21.19 16.35
N ASP A 233 10.25 -21.30 16.42
CA ASP A 233 11.15 -20.20 16.78
C ASP A 233 11.05 -19.04 15.78
N HIS A 234 10.72 -17.85 16.30
CA HIS A 234 10.67 -16.61 15.54
C HIS A 234 11.20 -15.45 16.38
N ALA A 235 11.59 -14.37 15.72
CA ALA A 235 11.96 -13.13 16.37
C ALA A 235 10.82 -12.12 16.25
N VAL A 236 10.62 -11.36 17.32
CA VAL A 236 9.68 -10.23 17.34
C VAL A 236 10.48 -8.95 17.52
N GLY A 237 10.20 -7.96 16.67
CA GLY A 237 10.77 -6.63 16.76
C GLY A 237 9.67 -5.59 16.92
N VAL A 238 9.92 -4.55 17.68
CA VAL A 238 9.00 -3.41 17.84
C VAL A 238 9.65 -2.19 17.21
N LEU A 239 9.01 -1.62 16.18
CA LEU A 239 9.46 -0.37 15.55
C LEU A 239 8.86 0.84 16.27
N TYR A 240 7.61 0.76 16.71
CA TYR A 240 6.88 1.83 17.41
C TYR A 240 6.04 1.24 18.54
N PRO A 241 5.94 1.88 19.72
CA PRO A 241 6.41 3.24 20.07
C PRO A 241 7.90 3.37 20.42
N LYS A 242 8.55 2.28 20.79
CA LYS A 242 9.98 2.25 21.11
C LYS A 242 10.69 1.26 20.20
N ILE A 243 11.79 1.69 19.60
CA ILE A 243 12.61 0.83 18.75
C ILE A 243 13.26 -0.26 19.62
N ALA A 244 12.85 -1.50 19.36
CA ALA A 244 13.39 -2.73 19.91
C ALA A 244 13.44 -3.76 18.78
N MET A 245 14.34 -3.55 17.82
CA MET A 245 14.45 -4.33 16.58
C MET A 245 15.65 -5.29 16.55
N VAL A 246 16.45 -5.36 17.62
CA VAL A 246 17.72 -6.11 17.65
C VAL A 246 17.53 -7.59 17.24
N ASP A 247 16.60 -8.30 17.88
CA ASP A 247 16.38 -9.73 17.60
C ASP A 247 15.78 -9.96 16.21
N ALA A 248 14.82 -9.11 15.81
CA ALA A 248 14.21 -9.17 14.48
C ALA A 248 15.24 -8.88 13.37
N GLU A 249 16.12 -7.90 13.55
CA GLU A 249 17.17 -7.58 12.58
C GLU A 249 18.18 -8.72 12.45
N VAL A 250 18.62 -9.31 13.57
CA VAL A 250 19.49 -10.50 13.55
C VAL A 250 18.82 -11.63 12.77
N MET A 251 17.52 -11.85 12.99
CA MET A 251 16.79 -12.90 12.29
C MET A 251 16.55 -12.57 10.81
N ILE A 252 16.32 -11.30 10.44
CA ILE A 252 16.26 -10.85 9.04
C ILE A 252 17.60 -11.10 8.34
N LYS A 253 18.73 -10.71 8.96
CA LYS A 253 20.08 -10.96 8.42
C LYS A 253 20.37 -12.45 8.24
N LYS A 254 19.93 -13.28 9.20
CA LYS A 254 19.99 -14.74 9.07
C LYS A 254 19.14 -15.25 7.89
N GLY A 255 17.93 -14.72 7.72
CA GLY A 255 17.05 -15.04 6.60
C GLY A 255 17.64 -14.65 5.25
N LEU A 256 18.21 -13.44 5.14
CA LEU A 256 18.93 -13.00 3.94
C LEU A 256 20.14 -13.88 3.63
N SER A 257 20.86 -14.34 4.65
CA SER A 257 21.95 -15.32 4.47
C SER A 257 21.43 -16.68 3.93
N ALA A 258 20.25 -17.12 4.36
CA ALA A 258 19.60 -18.30 3.82
C ALA A 258 19.15 -18.09 2.37
N VAL A 259 18.57 -16.92 2.05
CA VAL A 259 18.24 -16.51 0.67
C VAL A 259 19.47 -16.54 -0.22
N GLN A 260 20.59 -15.99 0.24
CA GLN A 260 21.86 -16.00 -0.50
C GLN A 260 22.35 -17.45 -0.75
N SER A 261 22.17 -18.34 0.22
CA SER A 261 22.52 -19.75 0.08
C SER A 261 21.67 -20.43 -1.01
N GLU A 262 20.36 -20.16 -1.06
CA GLU A 262 19.48 -20.66 -2.12
C GLU A 262 19.82 -20.08 -3.50
N ILE A 263 20.09 -18.77 -3.58
CA ILE A 263 20.58 -18.15 -4.82
C ILE A 263 21.87 -18.83 -5.29
N THR A 264 22.79 -19.11 -4.37
CA THR A 264 24.06 -19.80 -4.69
C THR A 264 23.81 -21.20 -5.25
N GLN A 265 22.88 -21.95 -4.67
CA GLN A 265 22.48 -23.25 -5.20
C GLN A 265 21.86 -23.14 -6.59
N LEU A 266 20.98 -22.16 -6.83
CA LEU A 266 20.38 -21.91 -8.14
C LEU A 266 21.44 -21.55 -9.20
N VAL A 267 22.42 -20.71 -8.84
CA VAL A 267 23.55 -20.39 -9.72
C VAL A 267 24.39 -21.64 -9.99
N ALA A 268 24.67 -22.47 -8.98
CA ALA A 268 25.47 -23.69 -9.16
C ALA A 268 24.81 -24.69 -10.13
N ARG A 269 23.47 -24.79 -10.11
CA ARG A 269 22.71 -25.64 -11.03
C ARG A 269 22.72 -25.12 -12.47
N THR A 270 22.79 -23.81 -12.66
CA THR A 270 22.66 -23.15 -13.97
C THR A 270 23.99 -22.72 -14.59
N HIS A 271 25.07 -22.60 -13.82
CA HIS A 271 26.34 -22.01 -14.26
C HIS A 271 27.56 -22.91 -13.99
N LYS A 272 28.44 -23.04 -15.00
CA LYS A 272 29.69 -23.83 -14.91
C LYS A 272 30.94 -23.10 -14.36
N PRO A 273 31.10 -21.76 -14.37
CA PRO A 273 32.32 -21.17 -13.82
C PRO A 273 32.32 -21.16 -12.28
N ARG A 274 33.19 -22.00 -11.68
CA ARG A 274 33.46 -22.03 -10.22
C ARG A 274 33.88 -20.66 -9.64
N SER A 275 34.39 -19.75 -10.47
CA SER A 275 34.81 -18.40 -10.05
C SER A 275 33.65 -17.53 -9.58
N ILE A 276 32.46 -17.65 -10.18
CA ILE A 276 31.26 -16.91 -9.77
C ILE A 276 30.76 -17.43 -8.42
N LEU A 277 30.73 -18.75 -8.24
CA LEU A 277 30.33 -19.37 -6.98
C LEU A 277 31.24 -18.92 -5.82
N ARG A 278 32.55 -18.86 -6.02
CA ARG A 278 33.48 -18.35 -4.99
C ARG A 278 33.23 -16.89 -4.65
N LYS A 279 32.96 -16.04 -5.64
CA LYS A 279 32.63 -14.62 -5.41
C LYS A 279 31.32 -14.48 -4.63
N LEU A 280 30.29 -15.24 -5.02
CA LEU A 280 28.98 -15.20 -4.37
C LEU A 280 29.04 -15.73 -2.93
N GLN A 281 29.84 -16.77 -2.67
CA GLN A 281 30.11 -17.27 -1.31
C GLN A 281 30.92 -16.31 -0.45
N GLY A 282 31.74 -15.44 -1.06
CA GLY A 282 32.55 -14.44 -0.37
C GLY A 282 31.81 -13.12 -0.10
N VAL A 283 30.63 -12.92 -0.69
CA VAL A 283 29.77 -11.78 -0.38
C VAL A 283 28.88 -12.13 0.81
N HIS A 284 28.50 -11.14 1.61
CA HIS A 284 27.50 -11.31 2.66
C HIS A 284 26.29 -10.46 2.28
N LEU A 285 25.13 -11.09 2.05
CA LEU A 285 23.89 -10.37 1.83
C LEU A 285 23.39 -9.81 3.17
N SER A 286 23.86 -8.63 3.52
CA SER A 286 23.40 -7.85 4.67
C SER A 286 22.67 -6.62 4.19
N ALA A 287 21.57 -6.31 4.87
CA ALA A 287 20.86 -5.05 4.74
C ALA A 287 21.04 -4.28 6.05
N ASP A 288 21.38 -2.99 5.92
CA ASP A 288 21.67 -2.12 7.06
C ASP A 288 20.43 -1.26 7.34
N PHE A 289 19.72 -1.60 8.41
CA PHE A 289 18.47 -0.94 8.77
C PHE A 289 18.75 0.26 9.67
N ASN A 290 18.40 1.46 9.18
CA ASN A 290 18.31 2.64 10.03
C ASN A 290 16.90 2.72 10.63
N TRP A 291 16.66 1.97 11.71
CA TRP A 291 15.33 1.89 12.32
C TRP A 291 14.82 3.25 12.81
N SER A 292 15.70 4.16 13.22
CA SER A 292 15.32 5.52 13.64
C SER A 292 14.76 6.32 12.46
N GLU A 293 15.38 6.24 11.29
CA GLU A 293 14.89 6.89 10.07
C GLU A 293 13.57 6.25 9.58
N ILE A 294 13.47 4.91 9.62
CA ILE A 294 12.24 4.19 9.28
C ILE A 294 11.11 4.59 10.25
N GLN A 295 11.39 4.69 11.54
CA GLN A 295 10.43 5.14 12.53
C GLN A 295 10.03 6.60 12.30
N ALA A 296 10.98 7.50 11.99
CA ALA A 296 10.68 8.90 11.71
C ALA A 296 9.75 9.07 10.49
N ALA A 297 9.95 8.26 9.45
CA ALA A 297 9.10 8.30 8.26
C ALA A 297 7.68 7.71 8.48
N LEU A 298 7.45 6.97 9.58
CA LEU A 298 6.11 6.54 10.01
C LEU A 298 5.17 7.74 10.26
N LYS A 299 5.72 8.88 10.72
CA LYS A 299 4.95 10.13 10.89
C LYS A 299 4.32 10.59 9.57
N PHE A 300 5.07 10.53 8.49
CA PHE A 300 4.58 10.88 7.17
C PHE A 300 3.53 9.88 6.68
N ALA A 301 3.77 8.59 6.91
CA ALA A 301 2.82 7.53 6.55
C ALA A 301 1.48 7.64 7.30
N ALA A 302 1.50 8.06 8.57
CA ALA A 302 0.30 8.36 9.34
C ALA A 302 -0.50 9.51 8.71
N ARG A 303 0.16 10.62 8.32
CA ARG A 303 -0.48 11.77 7.65
C ARG A 303 -1.13 11.38 6.32
N LEU A 304 -0.42 10.62 5.48
CA LEU A 304 -0.97 10.11 4.24
C LEU A 304 -2.15 9.14 4.45
N THR A 305 -2.11 8.37 5.55
CA THR A 305 -3.22 7.47 5.92
C THR A 305 -4.46 8.28 6.31
N ALA A 306 -4.29 9.35 7.08
CA ALA A 306 -5.37 10.28 7.42
C ALA A 306 -6.00 10.91 6.16
N VAL A 307 -5.18 11.44 5.25
CA VAL A 307 -5.63 11.99 3.95
C VAL A 307 -6.42 10.95 3.15
N SER A 308 -5.85 9.75 2.99
CA SER A 308 -6.49 8.68 2.19
C SER A 308 -7.85 8.28 2.76
N ARG A 309 -8.00 8.28 4.09
CA ARG A 309 -9.28 8.00 4.76
C ARG A 309 -10.29 9.11 4.55
N TYR A 310 -9.85 10.36 4.68
CA TYR A 310 -10.68 11.53 4.40
C TYR A 310 -11.20 11.52 2.97
N GLU A 311 -10.32 11.40 1.98
CA GLU A 311 -10.69 11.40 0.57
C GLU A 311 -11.65 10.27 0.24
N LYS A 312 -11.36 9.05 0.71
CA LYS A 312 -12.23 7.89 0.51
C LYS A 312 -13.62 8.14 1.10
N TRP A 313 -13.69 8.54 2.37
CA TRP A 313 -14.96 8.84 3.02
C TRP A 313 -15.73 9.96 2.29
N TYR A 314 -15.06 11.05 1.93
CA TYR A 314 -15.69 12.19 1.27
C TYR A 314 -16.28 11.76 -0.08
N HIS A 315 -15.53 11.01 -0.87
CA HIS A 315 -16.00 10.52 -2.16
C HIS A 315 -17.11 9.47 -2.05
N GLU A 316 -17.12 8.64 -1.01
CA GLU A 316 -18.20 7.67 -0.78
C GLU A 316 -19.52 8.35 -0.38
N ASN A 317 -19.47 9.50 0.30
CA ASN A 317 -20.66 10.13 0.89
C ASN A 317 -21.16 11.38 0.13
N PHE A 318 -20.30 12.10 -0.58
CA PHE A 318 -20.66 13.38 -1.23
C PHE A 318 -20.52 13.36 -2.76
N ARG A 319 -19.96 12.31 -3.36
CA ARG A 319 -19.84 12.22 -4.83
C ARG A 319 -21.21 11.97 -5.46
N GLY A 320 -21.59 12.81 -6.42
CA GLY A 320 -22.83 12.65 -7.20
C GLY A 320 -24.07 13.29 -6.58
N THR A 321 -24.01 13.71 -5.32
CA THR A 321 -25.08 14.49 -4.68
C THR A 321 -24.92 15.95 -5.09
N LYS A 322 -25.40 16.31 -6.29
CA LYS A 322 -25.74 17.71 -6.56
C LYS A 322 -26.77 18.10 -5.50
N ARG A 323 -26.33 18.75 -4.42
CA ARG A 323 -27.25 19.44 -3.53
C ARG A 323 -27.94 20.49 -4.39
N SER A 324 -29.13 20.17 -4.89
CA SER A 324 -30.06 21.17 -5.37
C SER A 324 -30.21 22.13 -4.20
N ARG A 325 -29.76 23.37 -4.43
CA ARG A 325 -29.90 24.47 -3.48
C ARG A 325 -31.40 24.60 -3.21
N SER A 326 -31.89 23.99 -2.13
CA SER A 326 -33.24 24.23 -1.64
C SER A 326 -33.22 25.61 -1.00
N HIS A 327 -33.39 26.63 -1.82
CA HIS A 327 -33.92 27.91 -1.41
C HIS A 327 -34.76 28.43 -2.57
N ASP A 328 -36.06 28.17 -2.47
CA ASP A 328 -37.14 29.12 -2.71
C ASP A 328 -36.80 30.30 -3.62
N THR A 329 -37.01 30.10 -4.92
CA THR A 329 -37.78 31.08 -5.69
C THR A 329 -38.67 30.31 -6.66
N GLU A 330 -39.95 30.24 -6.31
CA GLU A 330 -41.07 29.81 -7.15
C GLU A 330 -40.98 30.48 -8.53
N TYR A 331 -40.48 29.75 -9.52
CA TYR A 331 -40.49 30.20 -10.91
C TYR A 331 -41.94 30.20 -11.41
N LYS A 332 -42.55 31.39 -11.50
CA LYS A 332 -43.85 31.59 -12.17
C LYS A 332 -43.60 31.85 -13.66
N PRO A 333 -44.02 30.95 -14.57
CA PRO A 333 -43.97 31.26 -15.99
C PRO A 333 -45.09 32.23 -16.33
N SER A 334 -44.73 33.39 -16.88
CA SER A 334 -45.67 34.34 -17.47
C SER A 334 -46.32 33.72 -18.69
N ARG A 335 -47.60 33.38 -18.56
CA ARG A 335 -48.45 32.87 -19.65
C ARG A 335 -48.77 34.03 -20.59
N VAL A 336 -48.24 34.00 -21.81
CA VAL A 336 -48.78 34.78 -22.93
C VAL A 336 -49.41 33.79 -23.90
N GLU A 337 -50.74 33.76 -23.90
CA GLU A 337 -51.54 33.09 -24.92
C GLU A 337 -51.61 33.98 -26.16
N SER A 338 -51.36 33.41 -27.34
CA SER A 338 -52.02 33.80 -28.60
C SER A 338 -51.78 32.75 -29.70
N SER A 339 -52.76 31.83 -29.80
CA SER A 339 -53.58 31.55 -31.00
C SER A 339 -52.95 31.01 -32.31
N SER A 340 -53.40 29.79 -32.67
CA SER A 340 -53.79 29.31 -34.02
C SER A 340 -52.66 29.11 -35.05
N SER A 341 -52.53 28.02 -35.82
CA SER A 341 -53.55 27.18 -36.47
C SER A 341 -52.97 25.82 -36.95
N ALA A 342 -53.86 24.95 -37.43
CA ALA A 342 -53.73 23.50 -37.67
C ALA A 342 -52.81 23.04 -38.81
N ALA A 343 -52.34 21.78 -38.73
CA ALA A 343 -52.55 20.77 -39.79
C ALA A 343 -52.24 19.34 -39.30
N PHE A 344 -53.23 18.48 -39.49
CA PHE A 344 -53.20 17.02 -39.42
C PHE A 344 -52.15 16.41 -40.36
N LEU A 345 -51.54 15.28 -39.96
CA LEU A 345 -51.71 13.98 -40.65
C LEU A 345 -51.03 12.83 -39.87
N ARG A 346 -51.81 11.76 -39.70
CA ARG A 346 -51.45 10.42 -39.19
C ARG A 346 -50.87 9.57 -40.35
N PRO A 347 -50.11 8.48 -40.09
CA PRO A 347 -50.73 7.14 -39.96
C PRO A 347 -50.05 6.24 -38.89
N GLN A 348 -50.76 5.44 -38.08
CA GLN A 348 -51.15 4.02 -38.30
C GLN A 348 -50.04 3.16 -38.94
N GLY A 349 -49.64 1.99 -38.45
CA GLY A 349 -50.10 1.17 -37.32
C GLY A 349 -49.36 -0.17 -37.30
N GLY A 350 -49.29 -0.77 -36.09
CA GLY A 350 -49.36 -2.22 -35.79
C GLY A 350 -48.34 -3.19 -36.38
N THR A 351 -47.58 -3.88 -35.51
CA THR A 351 -47.59 -5.36 -35.46
C THR A 351 -46.97 -5.91 -34.16
N GLN A 352 -47.65 -6.87 -33.55
CA GLN A 352 -47.17 -7.93 -32.65
C GLN A 352 -47.90 -9.22 -33.11
N PRO A 353 -47.60 -10.44 -32.60
CA PRO A 353 -46.33 -11.06 -32.19
C PRO A 353 -46.20 -12.50 -32.77
N ARG A 354 -45.14 -13.27 -32.43
CA ARG A 354 -45.21 -14.69 -31.92
C ARG A 354 -43.85 -15.44 -31.95
N TYR A 355 -43.53 -16.01 -30.78
CA TYR A 355 -42.85 -17.27 -30.41
C TYR A 355 -41.95 -18.05 -31.39
N SER A 356 -40.80 -18.50 -30.85
CA SER A 356 -40.37 -19.92 -30.88
C SER A 356 -39.20 -20.19 -29.92
N LEU A 357 -39.25 -21.33 -29.22
CA LEU A 357 -38.37 -21.82 -28.16
C LEU A 357 -37.40 -22.91 -28.68
N ARG A 358 -36.12 -22.83 -28.26
CA ARG A 358 -35.19 -23.94 -27.82
C ARG A 358 -34.73 -25.02 -28.86
N PRO A 359 -33.76 -25.93 -28.52
CA PRO A 359 -32.48 -25.79 -27.78
C PRO A 359 -31.26 -26.63 -28.33
N ARG A 360 -30.07 -26.41 -27.73
CA ARG A 360 -28.90 -27.30 -27.42
C ARG A 360 -28.55 -28.56 -28.25
N LYS A 361 -27.27 -28.64 -28.65
CA LYS A 361 -26.18 -29.65 -28.38
C LYS A 361 -25.00 -29.29 -29.32
N GLN A 362 -23.71 -29.50 -29.04
CA GLN A 362 -22.98 -30.53 -28.27
C GLN A 362 -22.00 -29.91 -27.29
#